data_AF-A0A4R6AIQ1-F1
#
_entry.id   AF-A0A4R6AIQ1-F1
#
_cell.length_a   1.000
_cell.length_b   1.000
_cell.length_c   1.000
_cell.angle_alpha   90.00
_cell.angle_beta   90.00
_cell.angle_gamma   90.00
#
_symmetry.space_group_name_H-M   'P 1'
#
loop_
_entity.id
_entity.type
_entity.pdbx_description
1 polymer ?
#
loop_
_entity_poly.entity_id
_entity_poly.type
_entity_poly.pdbx_seq_one_letter_code
_entity_poly.pdbx_strand_id
1 'polypeptide(L)'
;RIVRGYSPGRNEGVDFGAAAGAPVRAAEAGTVAAITRDTDQIQIVVLSHAGGLLTVYANVDDVIVQKGTTVARGQKIAVVNAADDPFLHFEVLQGSSRVDPVPYLSQ
;
A
#
# COMPACT_ATOMS: atom_id res chain seq x y z
N ARG A 1 5.13 9.95 -8.15
CA ARG A 1 4.26 11.16 -8.17
C ARG A 1 2.83 10.73 -7.89
N ILE A 2 2.06 11.50 -7.12
CA ILE A 2 0.62 11.24 -6.96
C ILE A 2 -0.09 11.58 -8.28
N VAL A 3 -0.83 10.62 -8.82
CA VAL A 3 -1.63 10.77 -10.05
C VAL A 3 -3.12 10.87 -9.75
N ARG A 4 -3.58 10.31 -8.62
CA ARG A 4 -4.94 10.51 -8.07
C ARG A 4 -4.83 10.75 -6.56
N GLY A 5 -5.42 11.84 -6.08
CA GLY A 5 -5.38 12.23 -4.66
C GLY A 5 -6.50 11.58 -3.85
N TYR A 6 -6.40 11.71 -2.53
CA TYR A 6 -7.40 11.25 -1.58
C TYR A 6 -8.73 11.98 -1.79
N SER A 7 -9.80 11.20 -1.88
CA SER A 7 -11.17 11.67 -2.09
C SER A 7 -12.14 10.68 -1.44
N PRO A 8 -12.57 10.92 -0.19
CA PRO A 8 -13.48 10.00 0.52
C PRO A 8 -14.69 9.60 -0.31
N GLY A 9 -15.01 8.31 -0.35
CA GLY A 9 -16.06 7.69 -1.15
C GLY A 9 -15.72 7.46 -2.62
N ARG A 10 -14.53 7.85 -3.09
CA ARG A 10 -14.06 7.66 -4.47
C ARG A 10 -12.65 7.09 -4.57
N ASN A 11 -11.75 7.60 -3.76
CA ASN A 11 -10.37 7.17 -3.59
C ASN A 11 -10.00 7.26 -2.11
N GLU A 12 -10.03 6.14 -1.41
CA GLU A 12 -9.77 6.05 0.03
C GLU A 12 -8.27 6.11 0.38
N GLY A 13 -7.43 6.38 -0.61
CA GLY A 13 -5.99 6.54 -0.46
C GLY A 13 -5.42 7.53 -1.48
N VAL A 14 -4.21 7.27 -1.93
CA VAL A 14 -3.58 8.00 -3.04
C VAL A 14 -3.02 7.01 -4.05
N ASP A 15 -3.09 7.38 -5.32
CA ASP A 15 -2.49 6.58 -6.39
C ASP A 15 -1.16 7.19 -6.80
N PHE A 16 -0.12 6.37 -6.81
CA PHE A 16 1.19 6.73 -7.33
C PHE A 16 1.39 6.14 -8.71
N GLY A 17 1.54 7.01 -9.71
CA GLY A 17 1.95 6.57 -11.04
C GLY A 17 3.37 6.01 -10.97
N ALA A 18 3.53 4.78 -11.46
CA ALA A 18 4.78 4.04 -11.42
C ALA A 18 4.84 3.06 -12.59
N ALA A 19 6.04 2.72 -13.08
CA ALA A 19 6.17 1.71 -14.13
C ALA A 19 5.75 0.32 -13.60
N ALA A 20 5.21 -0.52 -14.48
CA ALA A 20 5.02 -1.94 -14.21
C ALA A 20 6.32 -2.58 -13.69
N GLY A 21 6.22 -3.40 -12.64
CA GLY A 21 7.38 -4.03 -12.00
C GLY A 21 8.21 -3.10 -11.11
N ALA A 22 7.85 -1.81 -10.97
CA ALA A 22 8.55 -0.91 -10.06
C ALA A 22 8.47 -1.43 -8.61
N PRO A 23 9.53 -1.30 -7.81
CA PRO A 23 9.56 -1.84 -6.46
C PRO A 23 8.56 -1.13 -5.55
N VAL A 24 7.70 -1.89 -4.89
CA VAL A 24 6.84 -1.40 -3.81
C VAL A 24 7.55 -1.65 -2.48
N ARG A 25 7.65 -0.60 -1.67
CA ARG A 25 8.41 -0.58 -0.43
C ARG A 25 7.51 -0.23 0.74
N ALA A 26 7.78 -0.82 1.90
CA ALA A 26 7.09 -0.48 3.14
C ALA A 26 7.33 1.01 3.49
N ALA A 27 6.25 1.75 3.69
CA ALA A 27 6.28 3.17 4.04
C ALA A 27 6.92 3.41 5.42
N GLU A 28 6.74 2.46 6.34
CA GLU A 28 7.30 2.46 7.69
C GLU A 28 7.57 1.02 8.16
N ALA A 29 8.40 0.84 9.19
CA ALA A 29 8.61 -0.43 9.86
C ALA A 29 7.30 -0.97 10.45
N GLY A 30 7.11 -2.28 10.37
CA GLY A 30 5.86 -2.91 10.81
C GLY A 30 5.85 -4.42 10.60
N THR A 31 4.67 -5.01 10.71
CA THR A 31 4.44 -6.45 10.50
C THR A 31 3.36 -6.65 9.46
N VAL A 32 3.55 -7.61 8.56
CA VAL A 32 2.53 -7.99 7.56
C VAL A 32 1.31 -8.55 8.28
N ALA A 33 0.23 -7.77 8.32
CA ALA A 33 -1.02 -8.14 8.97
C ALA A 33 -1.85 -9.07 8.08
N ALA A 34 -1.87 -8.82 6.77
CA ALA A 34 -2.60 -9.61 5.79
C ALA A 34 -1.98 -9.49 4.40
N ILE A 35 -2.19 -10.55 3.61
CA ILE A 35 -2.05 -10.53 2.15
C ILE A 35 -3.36 -11.09 1.63
N THR A 36 -4.07 -10.31 0.83
CA THR A 36 -5.43 -10.63 0.37
C THR A 36 -5.61 -10.27 -1.10
N ARG A 37 -6.78 -10.60 -1.63
CA ARG A 37 -7.31 -10.05 -2.88
C ARG A 37 -8.67 -9.42 -2.64
N ASP A 38 -9.02 -8.40 -3.42
CA ASP A 38 -10.40 -7.88 -3.45
C ASP A 38 -11.29 -8.70 -4.40
N THR A 39 -12.51 -8.22 -4.63
CA THR A 39 -13.48 -8.87 -5.53
C THR A 39 -12.99 -8.94 -6.97
N ASP A 40 -12.15 -8.00 -7.40
CA ASP A 40 -11.59 -7.92 -8.74
C ASP A 40 -10.25 -8.68 -8.85
N GLN A 41 -9.92 -9.48 -7.82
CA GLN A 41 -8.68 -10.25 -7.70
C GLN A 41 -7.41 -9.39 -7.62
N ILE A 42 -7.52 -8.09 -7.34
CA ILE A 42 -6.39 -7.20 -7.13
C ILE A 42 -5.69 -7.61 -5.85
N GLN A 43 -4.38 -7.86 -5.93
CA GLN A 43 -3.60 -8.27 -4.78
C GLN A 43 -3.24 -7.08 -3.88
N ILE A 44 -3.36 -7.32 -2.57
CA ILE A 44 -3.26 -6.32 -1.51
C ILE A 44 -2.33 -6.83 -0.41
N VAL A 45 -1.38 -5.99 0.01
CA VAL A 45 -0.56 -6.20 1.21
C VAL A 45 -0.99 -5.18 2.27
N VAL A 46 -1.21 -5.65 3.49
CA VAL A 46 -1.53 -4.79 4.65
C VAL A 46 -0.42 -4.91 5.67
N LEU A 47 0.17 -3.78 6.04
CA LEU A 47 1.15 -3.70 7.12
C LEU A 47 0.52 -3.04 8.34
N SER A 48 0.79 -3.60 9.51
CA SER A 48 0.48 -3.00 10.81
C SER A 48 1.73 -2.38 11.41
N HIS A 49 1.57 -1.16 11.91
CA HIS A 49 2.66 -0.34 12.44
C HIS A 49 2.43 -0.01 13.92
N ALA A 50 3.46 0.55 14.55
CA ALA A 50 3.33 1.12 15.89
C ALA A 50 2.26 2.24 15.89
N GLY A 51 1.62 2.45 17.05
CA GLY A 51 0.57 3.47 17.18
C GLY A 51 -0.78 3.10 16.57
N GLY A 52 -0.96 1.84 16.14
CA GLY A 52 -2.25 1.34 15.62
C GLY A 52 -2.57 1.80 14.19
N LEU A 53 -1.56 2.27 13.44
CA LEU A 53 -1.69 2.59 12.03
C LEU A 53 -1.60 1.32 11.19
N LEU A 54 -2.41 1.25 10.13
CA LEU A 54 -2.24 0.29 9.06
C LEU A 54 -1.90 1.02 7.76
N THR A 55 -1.07 0.42 6.92
CA THR A 55 -0.91 0.84 5.52
C THR A 55 -1.32 -0.26 4.58
N VAL A 56 -1.96 0.12 3.48
CA VAL A 56 -2.47 -0.80 2.46
C VAL A 56 -1.72 -0.50 1.16
N TYR A 57 -1.20 -1.56 0.53
CA TYR A 57 -0.53 -1.51 -0.77
C TYR A 57 -1.32 -2.40 -1.72
N ALA A 58 -2.11 -1.81 -2.59
CA ALA A 58 -2.93 -2.51 -3.58
C ALA A 58 -2.41 -2.27 -5.00
N ASN A 59 -2.88 -3.09 -5.95
CA ASN A 59 -2.41 -3.10 -7.33
C ASN A 59 -0.93 -3.51 -7.45
N VAL A 60 -0.57 -4.58 -6.73
CA VAL A 60 0.80 -5.12 -6.65
C VAL A 60 0.88 -6.57 -7.12
N ASP A 61 2.03 -6.96 -7.65
CA ASP A 61 2.40 -8.33 -8.02
C ASP A 61 3.67 -8.78 -7.24
N ASP A 62 4.08 -10.03 -7.42
CA ASP A 62 5.30 -10.63 -6.85
C ASP A 62 5.54 -10.25 -5.38
N VAL A 63 4.54 -10.47 -4.53
CA VAL A 63 4.66 -10.23 -3.09
C VAL A 63 5.69 -11.19 -2.50
N ILE A 64 6.80 -10.64 -1.97
CA ILE A 64 7.96 -11.40 -1.46
C ILE A 64 7.97 -11.54 0.07
N VAL A 65 6.90 -11.13 0.73
CA VAL A 65 6.70 -11.24 2.19
C VAL A 65 5.48 -12.12 2.49
N GLN A 66 5.36 -12.56 3.74
CA GLN A 66 4.25 -13.39 4.20
C GLN A 66 3.63 -12.81 5.47
N LYS A 67 2.37 -13.17 5.78
CA LYS A 67 1.71 -12.76 7.03
C LYS A 67 2.60 -13.08 8.24
N GLY A 68 2.73 -12.12 9.15
CA GLY A 68 3.60 -12.20 10.33
C GLY A 68 5.06 -11.78 10.09
N THR A 69 5.47 -11.54 8.84
CA THR A 69 6.82 -11.03 8.54
C THR A 69 6.97 -9.60 9.07
N THR A 70 8.02 -9.35 9.85
CA THR A 70 8.43 -7.98 10.21
C THR A 70 9.22 -7.37 9.06
N VAL A 71 8.94 -6.11 8.73
CA VAL A 71 9.60 -5.35 7.68
C VAL A 71 10.17 -4.05 8.23
N ALA A 72 11.30 -3.61 7.69
CA ALA A 72 11.85 -2.29 7.96
C ALA A 72 11.26 -1.24 7.00
N ARG A 73 11.30 0.03 7.41
CA ARG A 73 11.00 1.15 6.51
C ARG A 73 11.86 1.07 5.25
N GLY A 74 11.23 1.22 4.09
CA GLY A 74 11.89 1.15 2.78
C GLY A 74 12.20 -0.27 2.28
N GLN A 75 11.93 -1.32 3.06
CA GLN A 75 12.11 -2.70 2.63
C GLN A 75 11.17 -3.01 1.45
N LYS A 76 11.69 -3.64 0.40
CA LYS A 76 10.87 -4.11 -0.73
C LYS A 76 9.93 -5.22 -0.24
N ILE A 77 8.65 -5.11 -0.59
CA ILE A 77 7.61 -6.07 -0.20
C ILE A 77 6.90 -6.70 -1.42
N ALA A 78 6.89 -5.99 -2.55
CA ALA A 78 6.20 -6.40 -3.78
C ALA A 78 6.74 -5.59 -4.98
N VAL A 79 6.08 -5.72 -6.12
CA VAL A 79 6.24 -4.81 -7.28
C VAL A 79 4.87 -4.27 -7.72
N VAL A 80 4.86 -3.14 -8.43
CA VAL A 80 3.64 -2.61 -9.06
C VAL A 80 3.19 -3.58 -10.16
N ASN A 81 1.90 -3.85 -10.24
CA ASN A 81 1.38 -4.80 -11.22
C ASN A 81 1.64 -4.38 -12.67
N ALA A 82 1.59 -5.36 -13.58
CA ALA A 82 1.81 -5.14 -15.01
C ALA A 82 0.51 -4.87 -15.79
N ALA A 83 -0.29 -3.89 -15.34
CA ALA A 83 -1.49 -3.43 -16.04
C ALA A 83 -1.18 -2.34 -17.10
N ASP A 84 -2.15 -2.05 -17.98
CA ASP A 84 -2.02 -1.06 -19.05
C ASP A 84 -1.81 0.39 -18.53
N ASP A 85 -2.39 0.73 -17.37
CA ASP A 85 -2.15 1.98 -16.63
C ASP A 85 -1.62 1.62 -15.23
N PRO A 86 -0.31 1.38 -15.07
CA PRO A 86 0.26 0.90 -13.82
C PRO A 86 0.34 2.02 -12.77
N PHE A 87 -0.18 1.73 -11.57
CA PHE A 87 -0.07 2.59 -10.41
C PHE A 87 -0.03 1.77 -9.12
N LEU A 88 0.53 2.32 -8.06
CA LEU A 88 0.35 1.80 -6.71
C LEU A 88 -0.82 2.53 -6.05
N HIS A 89 -1.82 1.79 -5.58
CA HIS A 89 -2.83 2.35 -4.68
C HIS A 89 -2.37 2.20 -3.23
N PHE A 90 -2.34 3.31 -2.50
CA PHE A 90 -1.81 3.37 -1.14
C PHE A 90 -2.81 4.02 -0.19
N GLU A 91 -3.23 3.29 0.85
CA GLU A 91 -4.10 3.80 1.91
C GLU A 91 -3.37 3.85 3.26
N VAL A 92 -3.82 4.76 4.13
CA VAL A 92 -3.47 4.79 5.55
C VAL A 92 -4.76 4.65 6.35
N LEU A 93 -4.77 3.75 7.33
CA LEU A 93 -5.87 3.60 8.27
C LEU A 93 -5.38 3.92 9.68
N GLN A 94 -6.19 4.70 10.40
CA GLN A 94 -6.03 4.93 11.83
C GLN A 94 -7.22 4.28 12.54
N GLY A 95 -6.96 3.16 13.22
CA GLY A 95 -8.03 2.29 13.70
C GLY A 95 -8.84 1.72 12.54
N SER A 96 -10.15 1.99 12.50
CA SER A 96 -11.07 1.56 11.44
C SER A 96 -11.29 2.59 10.33
N SER A 97 -10.70 3.79 10.45
CA SER A 97 -10.96 4.91 9.54
C SER A 97 -9.84 5.08 8.53
N ARG A 98 -10.20 5.20 7.24
CA ARG A 98 -9.30 5.69 6.20
C ARG A 98 -9.07 7.18 6.37
N VAL A 99 -7.82 7.60 6.24
CA VAL A 99 -7.39 8.99 6.40
C VAL A 99 -6.53 9.40 5.22
N ASP A 100 -6.43 10.71 4.99
CA ASP A 100 -5.54 11.25 3.95
C ASP A 100 -4.10 10.73 4.19
N PRO A 101 -3.51 9.99 3.23
CA PRO A 101 -2.15 9.49 3.36
C PRO A 101 -1.08 10.58 3.25
N VAL A 102 -1.36 11.71 2.60
CA VAL A 102 -0.35 12.73 2.24
C VAL A 102 0.43 13.25 3.45
N PRO A 103 -0.19 13.59 4.60
CA PRO A 103 0.53 14.02 5.80
C PRO A 103 1.51 12.99 6.38
N TYR A 104 1.35 11.71 6.07
CA TYR A 104 2.22 10.62 6.55
C TYR A 104 3.43 10.38 5.64
N LEU A 105 3.37 10.86 4.39
CA LEU A 105 4.40 10.62 3.36
C LEU A 105 5.53 11.65 3.38
N SER A 106 5.34 12.78 4.07
CA SER A 106 6.30 13.88 4.16
C SER A 106 7.31 13.75 5.31
N GLN A 107 7.44 12.57 5.92
CA GLN A 107 8.36 12.33 7.04
C GLN A 107 9.62 11.59 6.63
#